data_AF-A0A953AF27-F1
#
_entry.id   AF-A0A953AF27-F1
#
_cell.length_a   1.000
_cell.length_b   1.000
_cell.length_c   1.000
_cell.angle_alpha   90.00
_cell.angle_beta   90.00
_cell.angle_gamma   90.00
#
_symmetry.space_group_name_H-M   'P 1'
#
loop_
_entity.id
_entity.type
_entity.pdbx_description
1 polymer ?
#
loop_
_entity_poly.entity_id
_entity_poly.type
_entity_poly.pdbx_seq_one_letter_code
_entity_poly.pdbx_strand_id
1 'polypeptide(L)' 'MHRLSMLAEISYYIIRGICANPYRTISTYTLNRIAEALDVPVTALIEDVSREQMQEELQQLKRKAARGKRPPH' A
#
# COMPACT_ATOMS: atom_id res chain seq x y z
N MET A 1 -4.59 10.71 2.69
CA MET A 1 -5.26 9.39 2.83
C MET A 1 -6.77 9.48 2.97
N HIS A 2 -7.33 10.36 3.83
CA HIS A 2 -8.79 10.52 3.94
C HIS A 2 -9.45 10.96 2.62
N ARG A 3 -8.86 11.94 1.91
CA ARG A 3 -9.34 12.39 0.60
C ARG A 3 -9.37 11.27 -0.46
N LEU A 4 -8.33 10.43 -0.51
CA LEU A 4 -8.28 9.29 -1.44
C LEU A 4 -9.35 8.24 -1.11
N SER A 5 -9.62 8.01 0.18
CA SER A 5 -10.68 7.11 0.63
C SER A 5 -12.07 7.57 0.19
N MET A 6 -12.32 8.87 0.27
CA MET A 6 -13.57 9.45 -0.22
C MET A 6 -13.69 9.36 -1.74
N LEU A 7 -12.64 9.74 -2.48
CA LEU A 7 -12.67 9.77 -3.95
C LEU A 7 -12.72 8.37 -4.58
N ALA A 8 -12.02 7.40 -3.98
CA ALA A 8 -11.98 6.03 -4.48
C ALA A 8 -13.13 5.16 -3.96
N GLU A 9 -13.98 5.70 -3.06
CA GLU A 9 -15.05 4.96 -2.36
C GLU A 9 -14.55 3.68 -1.66
N ILE A 10 -13.30 3.71 -1.20
CA ILE A 10 -12.63 2.59 -0.52
C ILE A 10 -12.41 2.96 0.93
N SER A 11 -12.64 1.99 1.83
CA SER A 11 -12.37 2.16 3.25
C SER A 11 -10.95 2.67 3.52
N TYR A 12 -10.85 3.69 4.38
CA TYR A 12 -9.58 4.26 4.81
C TYR A 12 -8.58 3.20 5.29
N TYR A 13 -9.04 2.15 5.97
CA TYR A 13 -8.18 1.06 6.46
C TYR A 13 -7.55 0.24 5.34
N ILE A 14 -8.26 0.07 4.22
CA ILE A 14 -7.72 -0.62 3.04
C ILE A 14 -6.62 0.23 2.41
N ILE A 15 -6.89 1.51 2.15
CA ILE A 15 -5.91 2.45 1.59
C ILE A 15 -4.68 2.58 2.51
N ARG A 16 -4.90 2.71 3.82
CA ARG A 16 -3.82 2.72 4.82
C ARG A 16 -3.02 1.42 4.80
N GLY A 17 -3.67 0.28 4.63
CA GLY A 17 -3.02 -1.03 4.54
C GLY A 17 -2.14 -1.17 3.30
N ILE A 18 -2.60 -0.66 2.15
CA ILE A 18 -1.85 -0.66 0.89
C ILE A 18 -0.59 0.20 1.03
N CYS A 19 -0.71 1.43 1.56
CA CYS A 19 0.47 2.28 1.74
C CYS A 19 1.42 1.78 2.85
N ALA A 20 0.93 1.01 3.81
CA ALA A 20 1.79 0.38 4.81
C ALA A 20 2.52 -0.86 4.27
N ASN A 21 1.93 -1.56 3.31
CA ASN A 21 2.50 -2.73 2.66
C ASN A 21 2.07 -2.76 1.17
N PRO A 22 2.92 -2.23 0.25
CA PRO A 22 2.59 -2.19 -1.18
C PRO A 22 2.50 -3.59 -1.82
N TYR A 23 3.08 -4.60 -1.17
CA TYR A 23 3.05 -6.00 -1.61
C TYR A 23 1.81 -6.77 -1.11
N ARG A 24 0.83 -6.09 -0.49
CA ARG A 24 -0.41 -6.72 -0.05
C ARG A 24 -1.28 -7.04 -1.26
N THR A 25 -1.87 -8.24 -1.28
CA THR A 25 -2.88 -8.62 -2.27
C THR A 25 -4.11 -7.73 -2.18
N ILE A 26 -4.51 -7.16 -3.31
CA ILE A 26 -5.74 -6.40 -3.49
C ILE A 26 -6.50 -6.90 -4.72
N SER A 27 -7.80 -6.60 -4.81
CA SER A 27 -8.56 -6.89 -6.01
C SER A 27 -8.24 -5.90 -7.12
N THR A 28 -8.42 -6.32 -8.38
CA THR A 28 -8.33 -5.43 -9.55
C THR A 28 -9.34 -4.29 -9.47
N TYR A 29 -10.52 -4.52 -8.88
CA TYR A 29 -11.51 -3.47 -8.59
C TYR A 29 -10.94 -2.37 -7.68
N THR A 30 -10.29 -2.75 -6.58
CA THR A 30 -9.67 -1.78 -5.65
C THR A 30 -8.55 -1.01 -6.34
N LEU A 31 -7.73 -1.68 -7.14
CA LEU A 31 -6.65 -1.04 -7.89
C LEU A 31 -7.19 -0.01 -8.90
N ASN A 32 -8.24 -0.37 -9.66
CA ASN A 32 -8.88 0.52 -10.62
C ASN A 32 -9.47 1.77 -9.95
N ARG A 33 -10.21 1.60 -8.85
CA ARG A 33 -10.79 2.72 -8.09
C ARG A 33 -9.72 3.69 -7.56
N ILE A 34 -8.58 3.17 -7.12
CA ILE A 34 -7.46 4.01 -6.67
C ILE A 34 -6.87 4.78 -7.85
N ALA A 35 -6.69 4.15 -9.01
CA ALA A 35 -6.18 4.79 -10.22
C ALA A 35 -7.11 5.91 -10.71
N GLU A 36 -8.43 5.63 -10.78
CA GLU A 36 -9.47 6.60 -11.13
C GLU A 36 -9.47 7.79 -10.18
N ALA A 37 -9.39 7.55 -8.86
CA ALA A 37 -9.38 8.61 -7.86
C ALA A 37 -8.11 9.48 -7.87
N LEU A 38 -7.02 8.95 -8.42
CA LEU A 38 -5.74 9.66 -8.58
C LEU A 38 -5.61 10.30 -9.96
N ASP A 39 -6.55 10.07 -10.88
CA ASP A 39 -6.52 10.51 -12.27
C ASP A 39 -5.26 10.02 -13.01
N VAL A 40 -4.89 8.76 -12.79
CA VAL A 40 -3.72 8.12 -13.43
C VAL A 40 -4.11 6.76 -14.03
N PRO A 41 -3.40 6.27 -15.07
CA PRO A 41 -3.58 4.91 -15.54
C PRO A 41 -3.13 3.90 -14.48
N VAL A 42 -3.77 2.73 -14.44
CA VAL A 42 -3.45 1.64 -13.50
C VAL A 42 -1.98 1.21 -13.57
N THR A 43 -1.39 1.25 -14.76
CA THR A 43 0.03 0.92 -14.98
C THR A 43 0.97 1.87 -14.26
N ALA A 44 0.56 3.11 -13.94
CA ALA A 44 1.37 4.03 -13.13
C ALA A 44 1.41 3.64 -11.64
N LEU A 45 0.54 2.73 -11.19
CA LEU A 45 0.53 2.20 -9.82
C LEU A 45 1.27 0.87 -9.68
N ILE A 46 1.67 0.25 -10.81
CA ILE A 46 2.33 -1.04 -10.84
C ILE A 46 3.80 -0.80 -11.19
N GLU A 47 4.70 -1.28 -10.35
CA GLU A 47 6.13 -1.29 -10.61
C GLU A 47 6.59 -2.73 -10.81
N ASP A 48 7.45 -2.96 -11.81
CA ASP A 48 8.06 -4.26 -12.04
C ASP A 48 9.25 -4.43 -11.08
N VAL A 49 9.05 -5.24 -10.05
CA VAL A 49 10.01 -5.44 -8.96
C VAL A 49 10.47 -6.90 -8.96
N SER A 50 11.79 -7.10 -8.88
CA SER A 50 12.36 -8.44 -8.78
C SER A 50 11.97 -9.13 -7.47
N ARG A 51 11.94 -10.47 -7.46
CA ARG A 51 11.61 -11.23 -6.24
C ARG A 51 12.56 -10.95 -5.09
N GLU A 52 13.84 -10.72 -5.37
CA GLU A 52 14.87 -10.41 -4.39
C GLU A 52 14.61 -9.05 -3.74
N GLN A 53 14.38 -8.01 -4.55
CA GLN A 53 14.06 -6.67 -4.06
C GLN A 53 12.78 -6.67 -3.21
N MET A 54 11.72 -7.36 -3.68
CA MET A 54 10.49 -7.51 -2.91
C MET A 54 10.75 -8.12 -1.52
N GLN A 55 11.57 -9.18 -1.45
CA GLN A 55 11.87 -9.85 -0.18
C GLN A 55 12.66 -8.96 0.77
N GLU A 56 13.66 -8.23 0.26
CA GLU A 56 14.45 -7.29 1.04
C GLU A 56 13.59 -6.17 1.62
N GLU A 57 12.74 -5.55 0.80
CA GLU A 57 11.85 -4.48 1.23
C GLU A 57 10.82 -4.97 2.27
N LEU A 58 10.23 -6.15 2.06
CA LEU A 58 9.35 -6.78 3.05
C LEU A 58 10.07 -7.03 4.37
N GLN A 59 11.33 -7.48 4.33
CA GLN A 59 12.12 -7.68 5.54
C GLN A 59 12.42 -6.36 6.25
N GLN A 60 12.70 -5.29 5.49
CA GLN A 60 12.87 -3.95 6.04
C GLN A 60 11.57 -3.41 6.67
N LEU A 61 10.42 -3.59 6.03
CA LEU A 61 9.12 -3.19 6.57
C LEU A 61 8.83 -3.91 7.90
N LYS A 62 9.09 -5.23 7.97
CA LYS A 62 8.97 -6.01 9.21
C LYS A 62 9.89 -5.49 10.31
N ARG A 63 11.15 -5.18 9.99
CA ARG A 63 12.12 -4.62 10.95
C ARG A 63 11.68 -3.25 11.47
N LYS A 64 11.19 -2.37 10.59
CA LYS A 64 10.65 -1.04 10.97
C LYS A 64 9.44 -1.17 11.89
N ALA A 65 8.51 -2.07 11.57
CA ALA A 65 7.34 -2.34 12.40
C ALA A 65 7.70 -2.89 13.80
N ALA A 66 8.72 -3.74 13.90
CA ALA A 66 9.22 -4.25 15.18
C ALA A 66 9.88 -3.14 16.03
N ARG A 67 10.58 -2.20 15.41
CA ARG A 67 11.26 -1.09 16.10
C ARG A 67 10.27 -0.07 16.69
N GLY A 68 9.12 0.12 16.06
CA GLY A 68 8.06 1.03 16.54
C GLY A 68 7.16 0.47 17.66
N LYS A 69 7.29 -0.82 18.02
CA LYS A 69 6.50 -1.48 19.08
C LYS A 69 7.13 -1.43 20.48
N ARG A 70 8.22 -0.69 20.69
CA ARG A 70 8.80 -0.54 22.04
C ARG A 70 7.83 0.28 22.91
N PRO A 71 7.32 -0.27 24.03
CA PRO A 71 6.48 0.49 24.94
C PRO A 71 7.29 1.65 25.56
N PRO A 72 6.68 2.83 25.79
CA PRO A 72 7.31 3.83 26.64
C PRO A 72 7.49 3.25 28.04
N HIS A 73 8.69 3.42 28.59
CA HIS A 73 9.04 3.06 29.96
C HIS A 73 8.21 3.84 30.98
#